data_AF-A0A7C4UU87-F1
#
_entry.id   AF-A0A7C4UU87-F1
#
_cell.length_a   1.000
_cell.length_b   1.000
_cell.length_c   1.000
_cell.angle_alpha   90.00
_cell.angle_beta   90.00
_cell.angle_gamma   90.00
#
_symmetry.space_group_name_H-M   'P 1'
#
loop_
_entity.id
_entity.type
_entity.pdbx_description
1 polymer ?
#
loop_
_entity_poly.entity_id
_entity_poly.type
_entity_poly.pdbx_seq_one_letter_code
_entity_poly.pdbx_strand_id
1 'polypeptide(L)' 'MAVLARPVDLLHEKFGDKVRENVPLAPYTSARIGGPADIFITVDTIAELVRVVKFLWKNDMPFVMLGGGSN' A
#
# COMPACT_ATOMS: atom_id res chain seq x y z
N MET A 1 0.29 12.47 27.25
CA MET A 1 -0.73 11.89 26.37
C MET A 1 -0.02 11.34 25.15
N ALA A 2 0.07 10.02 25.01
CA ALA A 2 0.59 9.44 23.78
C ALA A 2 -0.52 9.54 22.74
N VAL A 3 -0.33 10.36 21.70
CA VAL A 3 -1.12 10.21 20.48
C VAL A 3 -0.83 8.79 20.00
N LEU A 4 -1.86 7.94 19.95
CA LEU A 4 -1.73 6.61 19.39
C LEU A 4 -1.37 6.80 17.91
N ALA A 5 -0.10 6.61 17.56
CA ALA A 5 0.33 6.62 16.17
C ALA A 5 -0.43 5.51 15.45
N ARG A 6 -1.15 5.86 14.39
CA ARG A 6 -1.84 4.87 13.57
C ARG A 6 -0.76 4.07 12.83
N PRO A 7 -0.97 2.77 12.55
CA PRO A 7 0.00 1.98 11.78
C PRO A 7 0.39 2.61 10.43
N VAL A 8 -0.53 3.36 9.82
CA VAL A 8 -0.28 4.12 8.58
C VAL A 8 0.76 5.24 8.74
N ASP A 9 0.92 5.81 9.93
CA ASP A 9 1.88 6.89 10.16
C ASP A 9 3.32 6.38 9.95
N LEU A 10 3.61 5.11 10.28
CA LEU A 10 4.89 4.46 9.97
C LEU A 10 5.12 4.29 8.46
N LEU A 11 4.05 4.08 7.69
CA LEU A 11 4.14 3.99 6.24
C LEU A 11 4.47 5.36 5.65
N HIS A 12 3.79 6.42 6.10
CA HIS A 12 4.06 7.80 5.67
C HIS A 12 5.48 8.22 6.02
N GLU A 13 5.96 7.91 7.23
CA GLU A 13 7.36 8.18 7.61
C GLU A 13 8.35 7.45 6.69
N LYS A 14 8.04 6.21 6.30
CA LYS A 14 8.96 5.38 5.51
C LYS A 14 8.95 5.64 4.01
N PHE A 15 7.79 5.96 3.46
CA PHE A 15 7.54 5.99 2.01
C PHE A 15 6.96 7.32 1.49
N GLY A 16 6.64 8.26 2.39
CA GLY A 16 6.17 9.61 2.06
C GLY A 16 4.96 9.60 1.13
N ASP A 17 5.00 10.47 0.11
CA ASP A 17 3.91 10.72 -0.83
C ASP A 17 3.49 9.49 -1.66
N LYS A 18 4.26 8.40 -1.66
CA LYS A 18 3.85 7.14 -2.28
C LYS A 18 2.71 6.46 -1.51
N VAL A 19 2.48 6.81 -0.25
CA VAL A 19 1.39 6.28 0.57
C VAL A 19 0.11 7.06 0.30
N ARG A 20 -0.85 6.40 -0.34
CA ARG A 20 -2.17 6.98 -0.61
C ARG A 20 -3.23 6.25 0.19
N GLU A 21 -4.07 6.99 0.88
CA GLU A 21 -5.19 6.43 1.64
C GLU A 21 -6.48 6.43 0.79
N ASN A 22 -7.37 5.47 1.05
CA ASN A 22 -8.73 5.40 0.46
C ASN A 22 -8.75 5.44 -1.09
N VAL A 23 -7.82 4.74 -1.74
CA VAL A 23 -7.73 4.74 -3.22
C VAL A 23 -8.72 3.73 -3.82
N PRO A 24 -9.67 4.15 -4.69
CA PRO A 24 -10.56 3.20 -5.35
C PRO A 24 -9.75 2.25 -6.25
N LEU A 25 -10.00 0.95 -6.13
CA LEU A 25 -9.29 -0.07 -6.92
C LEU A 25 -9.87 -0.27 -8.32
N ALA A 26 -11.09 0.19 -8.60
CA ALA A 26 -11.71 0.07 -9.92
C ALA A 26 -10.84 0.54 -11.10
N PRO A 27 -10.08 1.64 -11.04
CA PRO A 27 -9.17 2.04 -12.13
C PRO A 27 -7.96 1.11 -12.32
N TYR A 28 -7.68 0.23 -11.36
CA TYR A 28 -6.52 -0.66 -11.33
C TYR A 28 -6.88 -2.13 -11.59
N THR A 29 -8.15 -2.42 -11.92
CA THR A 29 -8.60 -3.78 -12.26
C THR A 29 -9.19 -3.82 -13.67
N SER A 30 -8.99 -4.95 -14.36
CA SER A 30 -9.53 -5.15 -15.72
C SER A 30 -11.06 -5.18 -15.73
N ALA A 31 -11.67 -5.70 -14.67
CA ALA A 31 -13.13 -5.70 -14.49
C ALA A 31 -13.71 -4.31 -14.18
N ARG A 32 -12.87 -3.31 -13.89
CA ARG A 32 -13.26 -1.96 -13.43
C ARG A 32 -14.12 -1.98 -12.17
N ILE A 33 -13.88 -2.95 -11.31
CA ILE A 33 -14.57 -3.16 -10.03
C ILE A 33 -13.52 -3.18 -8.92
N GLY A 34 -13.87 -2.64 -7.77
CA GLY A 34 -13.03 -2.66 -6.59
C GLY A 34 -13.33 -1.47 -5.68
N GLY A 35 -13.57 -1.76 -4.40
CA GLY A 35 -13.75 -0.74 -3.38
C GLY A 35 -12.46 0.06 -3.11
N PRO A 36 -12.49 1.00 -2.15
CA PRO A 36 -11.30 1.69 -1.71
C PRO A 36 -10.33 0.71 -1.01
N ALA A 37 -9.07 0.76 -1.38
CA ALA A 37 -8.00 0.22 -0.54
C ALA A 37 -7.72 1.20 0.60
N ASP A 38 -7.59 0.69 1.83
CA ASP A 38 -7.22 1.50 2.98
C ASP A 38 -5.92 2.26 2.71
N ILE A 39 -4.92 1.54 2.18
CA ILE A 39 -3.62 2.04 1.75
C ILE A 39 -3.28 1.49 0.36
N PHE A 40 -2.75 2.36 -0.50
CA PHE A 40 -2.27 2.02 -1.84
C PHE A 40 -0.89 2.63 -2.07
N ILE A 41 0.08 1.78 -2.39
CA ILE A 41 1.47 2.17 -2.68
C ILE A 41 1.84 1.61 -4.06
N THR A 42 2.20 2.50 -4.98
CA THR A 42 2.74 2.11 -6.29
C THR A 42 4.26 1.98 -6.22
N VAL A 43 4.79 0.88 -6.74
CA VAL A 43 6.23 0.62 -6.88
C VAL A 43 6.60 0.54 -8.35
N ASP A 44 7.63 1.27 -8.75
CA ASP A 44 8.00 1.42 -10.17
C ASP A 44 9.23 0.59 -10.53
N THR A 45 9.92 0.03 -9.53
CA THR A 45 11.14 -0.77 -9.70
C THR A 45 11.16 -1.99 -8.79
N ILE A 46 11.93 -3.02 -9.17
CA ILE A 46 12.17 -4.21 -8.34
C ILE A 46 12.79 -3.81 -6.99
N ALA A 47 13.71 -2.84 -7.00
CA ALA A 47 14.35 -2.37 -5.78
C ALA A 47 13.35 -1.72 -4.81
N GLU A 48 12.39 -0.95 -5.34
CA GLU A 48 11.30 -0.40 -4.53
C GLU A 48 10.40 -1.48 -3.96
N LEU A 49 9.97 -2.43 -4.79
CA LEU A 49 9.15 -3.56 -4.35
C LEU A 49 9.82 -4.32 -3.19
N VAL A 50 11.11 -4.64 -3.33
CA VAL A 50 11.88 -5.32 -2.28
C VAL A 50 11.92 -4.49 -0.99
N ARG A 51 12.12 -3.17 -1.08
CA ARG A 51 12.14 -2.30 0.11
C ARG A 51 10.78 -2.26 0.82
N VAL A 52 9.69 -2.12 0.06
CA VAL A 52 8.33 -2.04 0.62
C VAL A 52 7.94 -3.36 1.28
N VAL A 53 8.08 -4.49 0.56
CA VAL A 53 7.68 -5.81 1.07
C VAL A 53 8.47 -6.20 2.31
N LYS A 54 9.79 -5.98 2.33
CA LYS A 54 10.61 -6.26 3.52
C LYS A 54 10.20 -5.43 4.73
N PHE A 55 9.81 -4.18 4.52
CA PHE A 55 9.32 -3.33 5.60
C PHE A 55 7.98 -3.82 6.14
N LEU A 56 7.04 -4.19 5.26
CA LEU A 56 5.72 -4.70 5.68
C LEU A 56 5.86 -6.01 6.45
N TRP A 57 6.68 -6.95 5.98
CA TRP A 57 6.98 -8.20 6.70
C TRP A 57 7.63 -7.95 8.07
N LYS A 58 8.59 -7.02 8.16
CA LYS A 58 9.26 -6.73 9.43
C LYS A 58 8.31 -6.17 10.50
N ASN A 59 7.24 -5.50 10.08
CA ASN A 59 6.25 -4.88 10.97
C ASN A 59 4.94 -5.68 11.06
N ASP A 60 4.93 -6.94 10.57
CA ASP A 60 3.75 -7.82 10.57
C ASP A 60 2.50 -7.16 9.94
N MET A 61 2.71 -6.30 8.93
CA MET A 61 1.63 -5.60 8.25
C MET A 61 1.09 -6.46 7.09
N PRO A 62 -0.17 -6.93 7.16
CA PRO A 62 -0.77 -7.69 6.07
C PRO A 62 -0.94 -6.80 4.83
N PHE A 63 -0.70 -7.37 3.65
CA PHE A 63 -0.87 -6.66 2.39
C PHE A 63 -1.31 -7.62 1.28
N VAL A 64 -1.88 -7.04 0.23
CA VAL A 64 -2.21 -7.73 -1.01
C VAL A 64 -1.36 -7.15 -2.12
N MET A 65 -0.77 -8.00 -2.96
CA MET A 65 -0.07 -7.58 -4.16
C MET A 65 -1.05 -7.53 -5.32
N LEU A 66 -1.29 -6.34 -5.86
CA LEU A 66 -2.12 -6.15 -7.05
C LEU A 66 -1.21 -6.00 -8.28
N GLY A 67 -1.31 -6.96 -9.20
CA GLY A 67 -0.67 -6.88 -10.52
C GLY A 67 -1.53 -6.07 -11.50
N GLY A 68 -1.73 -6.59 -12.73
CA GLY A 68 -2.63 -5.98 -13.72
C GLY A 68 -4.13 -6.04 -13.37
N GLY A 69 -4.48 -6.62 -12.21
CA GLY A 69 -5.87 -6.69 -11.72
C GLY A 69 -6.82 -7.43 -12.66
N SER A 70 -6.33 -8.46 -13.36
CA SER A 70 -7.11 -9.27 -14.30
C SER A 70 -7.68 -10.57 -13.69
N ASN A 71 -7.32 -10.88 -12.45
CA ASN A 71 -7.80 -12.04 -11.68
C ASN A 71 -7.77 -11.75 -10.18
#